data_AF-A0A0F9T4Y6-F1
#
_entry.id   AF-A0A0F9T4Y6-F1
#
_cell.length_a   1.000
_cell.length_b   1.000
_cell.length_c   1.000
_cell.angle_alpha   90.00
_cell.angle_beta   90.00
_cell.angle_gamma   90.00
#
_symmetry.space_group_name_H-M   'P 1'
#
loop_
_entity.id
_entity.type
_entity.pdbx_description
1 polymer ?
#
loop_
_entity_poly.entity_id
_entity_poly.type
_entity_poly.pdbx_seq_one_letter_code
_entity_poly.pdbx_strand_id
1 'polypeptide(L)' 'MTVPSTRNRLRRQVQAVVNDLDRAMDHLRNVDLYAAGGSDKITKELPDLVIVLDGIKKLFVQWRTEL' A
#
# COMPACT_ATOMS: atom_id res chain seq x y z
N MET A 1 -11.40 -8.55 -30.82
CA MET A 1 -10.89 -8.12 -29.49
C MET A 1 -10.74 -9.37 -28.64
N THR A 2 -9.51 -9.77 -28.29
CA THR A 2 -9.27 -10.91 -27.41
C THR A 2 -9.65 -10.52 -25.98
N VAL A 3 -10.60 -11.24 -25.38
CA VAL A 3 -11.03 -11.02 -23.99
C VAL A 3 -9.82 -11.25 -23.09
N PRO A 4 -9.44 -10.30 -22.20
CA PRO A 4 -8.37 -10.54 -21.24
C PRO A 4 -8.72 -11.80 -20.44
N SER A 5 -7.80 -12.78 -20.42
CA SER A 5 -7.99 -13.99 -19.61
C SER A 5 -8.28 -13.60 -18.15
N THR A 6 -9.09 -14.40 -17.46
CA THR A 6 -9.43 -14.18 -16.03
C THR A 6 -8.19 -13.88 -15.19
N ARG A 7 -7.07 -14.54 -15.49
CA ARG A 7 -5.73 -14.30 -14.91
C ARG A 7 -5.24 -12.86 -15.09
N ASN A 8 -5.37 -12.28 -16.29
CA ASN A 8 -4.99 -10.88 -16.54
C ASN A 8 -5.88 -9.90 -15.79
N ARG A 9 -7.18 -10.20 -15.61
CA ARG A 9 -8.09 -9.37 -14.82
C ARG A 9 -7.70 -9.41 -13.33
N LEU A 10 -7.41 -10.59 -12.80
CA LEU A 10 -6.95 -10.77 -11.42
C LEU A 10 -5.64 -10.03 -11.15
N ARG A 11 -4.63 -10.18 -12.03
CA ARG A 11 -3.37 -9.43 -11.91
C ARG A 11 -3.57 -7.92 -11.88
N ARG A 12 -4.49 -7.39 -12.67
CA ARG A 12 -4.83 -5.95 -12.66
C ARG A 12 -5.49 -5.52 -11.35
N GLN A 13 -6.39 -6.33 -10.79
CA GLN A 13 -7.00 -6.02 -9.50
C GLN A 13 -5.99 -6.05 -8.36
N VAL A 14 -5.10 -7.05 -8.33
CA VAL A 14 -4.01 -7.09 -7.36
C VAL A 14 -3.08 -5.88 -7.52
N GLN A 15 -2.80 -5.44 -8.75
CA GLN A 15 -2.04 -4.22 -8.98
C GLN A 15 -2.73 -2.97 -8.42
N ALA A 16 -4.06 -2.87 -8.55
CA ALA A 16 -4.81 -1.76 -8.01
C ALA A 16 -4.66 -1.69 -6.48
N VAL A 17 -4.76 -2.83 -5.79
CA VAL A 17 -4.52 -2.91 -4.34
C VAL A 17 -3.12 -2.46 -3.97
N VAL A 18 -2.08 -2.91 -4.69
CA VAL A 18 -0.70 -2.46 -4.46
C VAL A 18 -0.57 -0.94 -4.60
N ASN A 19 -1.18 -0.35 -5.63
CA ASN A 19 -1.14 1.09 -5.85
C ASN A 19 -1.88 1.89 -4.76
N ASP A 20 -2.98 1.35 -4.22
CA ASP A 20 -3.74 1.98 -3.15
C ASP A 20 -2.97 1.93 -1.82
N LEU A 21 -2.24 0.84 -1.55
CA LEU A 21 -1.33 0.75 -0.40
C LEU A 21 -0.18 1.75 -0.49
N ASP A 22 0.40 1.95 -1.68
CA ASP A 22 1.40 2.99 -1.91
C ASP A 22 0.86 4.39 -1.61
N ARG A 23 -0.34 4.71 -2.11
CA ARG A 23 -1.01 5.98 -1.80
C ARG A 23 -1.28 6.14 -0.30
N ALA A 24 -1.71 5.09 0.39
CA ALA A 24 -1.94 5.13 1.83
C ALA A 24 -0.65 5.44 2.61
N MET A 25 0.47 4.80 2.26
CA MET A 25 1.76 5.09 2.89
C MET A 25 2.22 6.53 2.64
N ASP A 26 1.99 7.08 1.44
CA ASP A 26 2.31 8.48 1.14
C ASP A 26 1.42 9.46 1.92
N HIS A 27 0.13 9.15 2.10
CA HIS A 27 -0.74 9.93 2.96
C HIS A 27 -0.26 9.91 4.42
N LEU A 28 0.17 8.76 4.95
CA LEU A 28 0.74 8.67 6.29
C LEU A 28 2.00 9.53 6.43
N ARG A 29 2.93 9.48 5.47
CA ARG A 29 4.12 10.35 5.51
C ARG A 29 3.75 11.84 5.56
N ASN A 30 2.69 12.22 4.86
CA ASN A 30 2.19 13.60 4.90
C ASN A 30 1.53 13.94 6.25
N VAL A 31 0.92 12.98 6.95
CA VAL A 31 0.38 13.21 8.31
C VAL A 31 1.50 13.62 9.27
N ASP A 32 2.68 13.01 9.18
CA ASP A 32 3.84 13.43 9.99
C ASP A 32 4.28 14.87 9.66
N LEU A 33 4.32 15.21 8.36
CA LEU A 33 4.65 16.58 7.90
C LEU A 33 3.64 17.62 8.41
N TYR A 34 2.33 17.33 8.34
CA TYR A 34 1.29 18.23 8.82
C TYR A 34 1.16 18.26 10.34
N ALA A 35 1.52 17.18 11.03
CA ALA A 35 1.58 17.17 12.48
C ALA A 35 2.60 18.20 13.00
N ALA A 36 3.67 18.49 12.24
CA ALA A 36 4.69 19.48 12.58
C ALA A 36 5.26 19.31 14.01
N GLY A 37 5.36 18.07 14.49
CA GLY A 37 5.76 17.76 15.87
C GLY A 37 4.68 18.02 16.94
N GLY A 38 3.45 18.37 16.54
CA GLY A 38 2.30 18.60 17.42
C GLY A 38 1.69 17.34 18.02
N SER A 39 2.23 16.15 17.71
CA SER A 39 1.80 14.90 18.32
C SER A 39 2.95 13.88 18.40
N ASP A 40 3.51 13.71 19.59
CA ASP A 40 4.51 12.67 19.88
C ASP A 40 4.02 11.25 19.53
N LYS A 41 2.71 11.03 19.62
CA LYS A 41 2.09 9.74 19.29
C LYS A 41 2.21 9.46 17.79
N ILE A 42 1.97 10.46 16.95
CA ILE A 42 2.10 10.34 15.49
C ILE A 42 3.56 10.02 15.14
N THR A 43 4.51 10.79 15.65
CA THR A 43 5.94 10.57 15.36
C THR A 43 6.42 9.18 15.80
N LYS A 44 5.86 8.60 16.87
CA LYS A 44 6.22 7.27 17.37
C LYS A 44 5.53 6.11 16.63
N GLU A 45 4.22 6.22 16.39
CA GLU A 45 3.41 5.09 15.89
C GLU A 45 3.30 5.06 14.35
N LEU A 46 3.53 6.18 13.68
CA LEU A 46 3.38 6.26 12.22
C LEU A 46 4.41 5.39 11.46
N PRO A 47 5.69 5.29 11.89
CA PRO A 47 6.62 4.33 11.30
C PRO A 47 6.10 2.89 11.36
N ASP A 48 5.50 2.48 12.49
CA ASP A 48 4.97 1.12 12.65
C ASP A 48 3.79 0.86 11.69
N LEU A 49 2.90 1.84 11.53
CA LEU A 49 1.80 1.76 10.56
C LEU A 49 2.31 1.62 9.12
N VAL A 50 3.36 2.37 8.75
CA VAL A 50 3.99 2.26 7.42
C VAL A 50 4.61 0.87 7.23
N ILE A 51 5.26 0.31 8.25
CA ILE A 51 5.83 -1.05 8.20
C ILE A 51 4.73 -2.10 8.00
N VAL A 52 3.61 -1.99 8.70
CA VAL A 52 2.47 -2.91 8.55
C VAL A 52 1.90 -2.85 7.12
N LEU A 53 1.71 -1.65 6.58
CA LEU A 53 1.22 -1.48 5.20
C LEU A 53 2.21 -2.02 4.16
N ASP A 54 3.51 -1.82 4.35
CA ASP A 54 4.54 -2.39 3.48
C ASP A 54 4.55 -3.93 3.54
N GLY A 55 4.36 -4.50 4.73
CA GLY A 55 4.19 -5.95 4.92
C GLY A 55 3.00 -6.50 4.13
N ILE A 56 1.83 -5.84 4.23
CA ILE A 56 0.63 -6.21 3.46
C ILE A 56 0.88 -6.07 1.96
N LYS A 57 1.55 -4.99 1.53
CA LYS A 57 1.90 -4.76 0.12
C LYS A 57 2.77 -5.91 -0.43
N LYS A 58 3.76 -6.36 0.32
CA LYS A 58 4.64 -7.48 -0.07
C LYS A 58 3.85 -8.76 -0.34
N LEU A 59 2.83 -9.07 0.47
CA LEU A 59 1.95 -10.22 0.26
C LEU A 59 1.19 -10.12 -1.08
N PHE A 60 0.65 -8.94 -1.41
CA PHE A 60 -0.03 -8.73 -2.69
C PHE A 60 0.92 -8.77 -3.89
N VAL A 61 2.14 -8.24 -3.75
CA VAL A 61 3.17 -8.33 -4.80
C VAL A 61 3.56 -9.79 -5.07
N GLN A 62 3.72 -10.59 -4.01
CA GLN A 62 3.97 -12.02 -4.13
C GLN A 62 2.80 -12.73 -4.83
N TRP A 63 1.57 -12.51 -4.37
CA TRP A 63 0.38 -13.11 -4.96
C TRP A 63 0.24 -12.79 -6.45
N ARG A 64 0.51 -11.54 -6.86
CA ARG A 64 0.51 -11.13 -8.27
C ARG A 64 1.49 -11.93 -9.14
N THR A 65 2.64 -12.31 -8.56
CA THR A 65 3.70 -13.04 -9.25
C THR A 65 3.36 -14.52 -9.40
N GLU A 66 2.60 -15.07 -8.44
CA GLU A 66 2.12 -16.46 -8.44
C GLU A 66 0.86 -16.66 -9.31
N LEU A 67 0.05 -15.61 -9.50
CA LEU A 67 -1.10 -15.59 -10.42
C LEU A 67 -0.64 -15.71 -11.86
#